data_AF-A0A7C1C6Y4-F1
#
_entry.id   AF-A0A7C1C6Y4-F1
#
_cell.length_a   1.000
_cell.length_b   1.000
_cell.length_c   1.000
_cell.angle_alpha   90.00
_cell.angle_beta   90.00
_cell.angle_gamma   90.00
#
_symmetry.space_group_name_H-M   'P 1'
#
loop_
_entity.id
_entity.type
_entity.pdbx_description
1 polymer ?
#
loop_
_entity_poly.entity_id
_entity_poly.type
_entity_poly.pdbx_seq_one_letter_code
_entity_poly.pdbx_strand_id
1 'polypeptide(L)'
;SNGMPKDYRAKLTVLDHGKVVLQRDIEVNKPLRYKGITFYQASYQPYPSFIVQLTNKKTGVEKKDTIPAREQIVWKKGGARFGIINMQTRGQIVERIKVWFTDNQGEPSEFWIEPNREAVIKRPSGEFLFKAKQLYATGLQVSKDPGVWLVYLGCALMLVGLTVAFFMSHRKIWAFVSEKEGQITVLFAGSANKNKLGFEKTFTAFIDKIKGFAS
;
A
#
# COMPACT_ATOMS: atom_id res chain seq x y z
N SER A 1 -2.84 25.27 11.71
CA SER A 1 -2.79 23.85 11.30
C SER A 1 -4.16 23.51 10.73
N ASN A 2 -4.26 23.36 9.41
CA ASN A 2 -5.49 23.56 8.62
C ASN A 2 -6.49 22.39 8.67
N GLY A 3 -6.65 21.70 9.82
CA GLY A 3 -7.62 20.61 9.99
C GLY A 3 -7.36 19.32 9.19
N MET A 4 -6.48 19.37 8.18
CA MET A 4 -6.08 18.24 7.36
C MET A 4 -5.32 17.20 8.22
N PRO A 5 -5.60 15.89 8.05
CA PRO A 5 -4.87 14.85 8.76
C PRO A 5 -3.38 14.94 8.40
N LYS A 6 -2.51 14.88 9.40
CA LYS A 6 -1.06 14.87 9.20
C LYS A 6 -0.56 13.54 8.63
N ASP A 7 -1.25 12.43 8.95
CA ASP A 7 -0.91 11.09 8.50
C ASP A 7 -2.17 10.39 7.95
N TYR A 8 -2.13 9.99 6.68
CA TYR A 8 -3.16 9.18 6.03
C TYR A 8 -2.94 7.68 6.34
N ARG A 9 -2.93 7.34 7.63
CA ARG A 9 -2.73 5.96 8.10
C ARG A 9 -4.07 5.34 8.48
N ALA A 10 -4.34 4.15 7.96
CA ALA A 10 -5.43 3.31 8.44
C ALA A 10 -4.85 1.99 8.96
N LYS A 11 -5.29 1.53 10.13
CA LYS A 11 -4.88 0.23 10.66
C LYS A 11 -5.82 -0.85 10.12
N LEU A 12 -5.31 -1.75 9.30
CA LEU A 12 -6.07 -2.85 8.72
C LEU A 12 -5.75 -4.16 9.46
N THR A 13 -6.79 -4.91 9.80
CA THR A 13 -6.66 -6.26 10.36
C THR A 13 -7.36 -7.24 9.42
N VAL A 14 -6.63 -8.24 8.93
CA VAL A 14 -7.17 -9.32 8.12
C VAL A 14 -7.49 -10.49 9.04
N LEU A 15 -8.74 -10.93 8.95
CA LEU A 15 -9.25 -12.12 9.62
C LEU A 15 -9.39 -13.23 8.58
N ASP A 16 -8.83 -14.39 8.87
CA ASP A 16 -8.99 -15.61 8.06
C ASP A 16 -9.58 -16.69 8.97
N HIS A 17 -10.77 -17.17 8.64
CA HIS A 17 -11.56 -18.08 9.49
C HIS A 17 -11.70 -17.58 10.95
N GLY A 18 -11.91 -16.28 11.13
CA GLY A 18 -12.10 -15.65 12.45
C GLY A 18 -10.81 -15.44 13.26
N LYS A 19 -9.64 -15.85 12.75
CA LYS A 19 -8.34 -15.59 13.38
C LYS A 19 -7.65 -14.41 12.72
N VAL A 20 -7.05 -13.54 13.52
CA VAL A 20 -6.20 -12.45 13.02
C VAL A 20 -4.96 -13.06 12.38
N VAL A 21 -4.82 -12.90 11.07
CA VAL A 21 -3.68 -13.43 10.30
C VAL A 21 -2.68 -12.36 9.90
N LEU A 22 -3.13 -11.10 9.81
CA LEU A 22 -2.27 -9.99 9.45
C LEU A 22 -2.85 -8.69 10.00
N GLN A 23 -1.99 -7.86 10.61
CA GLN A 23 -2.34 -6.53 11.05
C GLN A 23 -1.24 -5.57 10.63
N ARG A 24 -1.58 -4.55 9.83
CA ARG A 24 -0.64 -3.55 9.33
C ARG A 24 -1.33 -2.21 9.21
N ASP A 25 -0.54 -1.15 9.40
CA ASP A 25 -0.95 0.19 8.98
C ASP A 25 -0.76 0.29 7.46
N ILE A 26 -1.81 0.67 6.74
CA ILE A 26 -1.78 0.99 5.32
C ILE A 26 -1.73 2.51 5.13
N GLU A 27 -1.06 2.92 4.07
CA GLU A 27 -0.92 4.32 3.64
C GLU A 27 -1.22 4.40 2.14
N VAL A 28 -1.45 5.62 1.64
CA VAL A 28 -1.51 5.90 0.20
C VAL A 28 -0.25 5.32 -0.47
N ASN A 29 -0.43 4.50 -1.51
CA ASN A 29 0.60 3.76 -2.25
C ASN A 29 1.29 2.57 -1.53
N LYS A 30 0.91 2.24 -0.30
CA LYS A 30 1.41 1.06 0.42
C LYS A 30 0.26 0.07 0.68
N PRO A 31 -0.21 -0.65 -0.36
CA PRO A 31 -1.34 -1.55 -0.20
C PRO A 31 -0.97 -2.79 0.62
N LEU A 32 -1.95 -3.33 1.33
CA LEU A 32 -1.79 -4.61 2.02
C LEU A 32 -2.10 -5.75 1.05
N ARG A 33 -1.23 -6.75 0.98
CA ARG A 33 -1.41 -7.95 0.14
C ARG A 33 -1.54 -9.19 1.01
N TYR A 34 -2.55 -10.02 0.76
CA TYR A 34 -2.75 -11.30 1.44
C TYR A 34 -3.46 -12.30 0.51
N LYS A 35 -2.88 -13.50 0.31
CA LYS A 35 -3.44 -14.58 -0.54
C LYS A 35 -3.92 -14.13 -1.94
N GLY A 36 -3.15 -13.27 -2.62
CA GLY A 36 -3.49 -12.75 -3.95
C GLY A 36 -4.57 -11.66 -3.96
N ILE A 37 -5.01 -11.21 -2.78
CA ILE A 37 -5.90 -10.07 -2.60
C ILE A 37 -5.04 -8.85 -2.22
N THR A 38 -5.30 -7.72 -2.87
CA THR A 38 -4.64 -6.44 -2.57
C THR A 38 -5.66 -5.43 -2.08
N PHE A 39 -5.41 -4.86 -0.90
CA PHE A 39 -6.22 -3.81 -0.28
C PHE A 39 -5.52 -2.48 -0.47
N TYR A 40 -6.15 -1.62 -1.27
CA TYR A 40 -5.72 -0.25 -1.51
C TYR A 40 -6.53 0.72 -0.67
N GLN A 41 -5.87 1.72 -0.11
CA GLN A 41 -6.52 2.92 0.38
C GLN A 41 -6.87 3.81 -0.82
N ALA A 42 -8.14 3.77 -1.25
CA ALA A 42 -8.59 4.41 -2.48
C ALA A 42 -9.02 5.87 -2.27
N SER A 43 -9.56 6.20 -1.10
CA SER A 43 -10.03 7.56 -0.82
C SER A 43 -9.95 7.89 0.66
N TYR A 44 -9.92 9.20 0.93
CA TYR A 44 -10.05 9.76 2.26
C TYR A 44 -11.02 10.93 2.17
N GLN A 45 -12.21 10.78 2.75
CA GLN A 45 -13.34 11.68 2.51
C GLN A 45 -13.85 12.22 3.85
N PRO A 46 -14.32 13.49 3.91
CA PRO A 46 -15.04 13.99 5.08
C PRO A 46 -16.26 13.12 5.35
N TYR A 47 -16.39 12.64 6.58
CA TYR A 47 -17.58 11.92 7.03
C TYR A 47 -18.63 12.92 7.54
N PRO A 48 -19.94 12.70 7.39
CA PRO A 48 -20.98 13.65 7.81
C PRO A 48 -21.12 13.79 9.35
N SER A 49 -20.13 13.33 10.12
CA SER A 49 -20.09 13.43 11.58
C SER A 49 -18.81 14.11 12.05
N PHE A 50 -18.85 14.62 13.27
CA PHE A 50 -17.75 15.33 13.91
C PHE A 50 -17.46 14.71 15.26
N ILE A 51 -16.19 14.63 15.61
CA ILE A 51 -15.78 14.34 16.99
C ILE A 51 -15.87 15.65 17.75
N VAL A 52 -16.79 15.71 18.72
CA VAL A 52 -17.00 16.89 19.55
C VAL A 52 -16.57 16.58 20.98
N GLN A 53 -15.88 17.54 21.57
CA GLN A 53 -15.45 17.55 22.95
C GLN A 53 -16.00 18.82 23.60
N LEU A 54 -16.78 18.63 24.65
CA LEU A 54 -17.41 19.70 25.41
C LEU A 54 -17.07 19.53 26.88
N THR A 55 -16.49 20.56 27.49
CA THR A 55 -16.10 20.55 28.90
C THR A 55 -16.78 21.71 29.62
N ASN A 56 -17.45 21.46 30.72
CA ASN A 56 -17.93 22.51 31.62
C ASN A 56 -16.80 22.88 32.58
N LYS A 57 -16.27 24.11 32.51
CA LYS A 57 -15.13 24.53 33.34
C LYS A 57 -15.49 24.67 34.82
N LYS A 58 -16.77 24.91 35.15
CA LYS A 58 -17.23 25.07 36.53
C LYS A 58 -17.34 23.73 37.26
N THR A 59 -17.82 22.69 36.57
CA THR A 59 -18.02 21.36 37.15
C THR A 59 -16.92 20.36 36.81
N GLY A 60 -16.07 20.67 35.83
CA GLY A 60 -15.03 19.77 35.31
C GLY A 60 -15.58 18.60 34.47
N VAL A 61 -16.89 18.51 34.29
CA VAL A 61 -17.50 17.39 33.54
C VAL A 61 -17.22 17.56 32.05
N GLU A 62 -16.74 16.50 31.43
CA GLU A 62 -16.44 16.44 30.00
C GLU A 62 -17.38 15.45 29.28
N LYS A 63 -17.73 15.77 28.04
CA LYS A 63 -18.34 14.84 27.08
C LYS A 63 -17.54 14.86 25.79
N LYS A 64 -17.07 13.69 25.39
CA LYS A 64 -16.49 13.43 24.07
C LYS A 64 -17.38 12.46 23.33
N ASP A 65 -17.87 12.86 22.16
CA ASP A 65 -18.84 12.07 21.39
C ASP A 65 -18.70 12.32 19.89
N THR A 66 -19.20 11.39 19.08
CA THR A 66 -19.32 11.58 17.64
C THR A 66 -20.74 12.01 17.32
N ILE A 67 -20.90 13.22 16.78
CA ILE A 67 -22.21 13.79 16.48
C ILE A 67 -22.37 13.97 14.97
N PRO A 68 -23.49 13.57 14.36
CA PRO A 68 -23.77 13.90 12.97
C PRO A 68 -24.01 15.41 12.81
N ALA A 69 -23.71 15.90 11.61
CA ALA A 69 -24.07 17.27 11.24
C ALA A 69 -25.60 17.43 11.23
N ARG A 70 -26.06 18.64 11.57
CA ARG A 70 -27.47 19.05 11.61
C ARG A 70 -28.33 18.37 12.68
N GLU A 71 -27.74 17.66 13.62
CA GLU A 71 -28.45 17.13 14.80
C GLU A 71 -28.04 17.88 16.07
N GLN A 72 -28.99 17.95 17.01
CA GLN A 72 -28.77 18.50 18.34
C GLN A 72 -28.69 17.36 19.36
N ILE A 73 -27.65 17.38 20.18
CA ILE A 73 -27.43 16.41 21.24
C ILE A 73 -27.76 17.03 22.59
N VAL A 74 -28.53 16.29 23.38
CA VAL A 74 -28.86 16.65 24.76
C VAL A 74 -27.81 16.08 25.70
N TRP A 75 -27.04 16.96 26.34
CA TRP A 75 -26.07 16.58 27.36
C TRP A 75 -26.64 16.79 28.75
N LYS A 76 -27.41 15.81 29.21
CA LYS A 76 -28.08 15.84 30.53
C LYS A 76 -27.12 16.11 31.69
N LYS A 77 -25.95 15.45 31.71
CA LYS A 77 -24.95 15.59 32.78
C LYS A 77 -24.32 16.99 32.88
N GLY A 78 -24.17 17.69 31.75
CA GLY A 78 -23.61 19.05 31.72
C GLY A 78 -24.65 20.15 31.61
N GLY A 79 -25.94 19.81 31.64
CA GLY A 79 -27.04 20.77 31.61
C GLY A 79 -27.21 21.52 30.29
N ALA A 80 -26.65 21.03 29.18
CA ALA A 80 -26.61 21.76 27.91
C ALA A 80 -27.15 20.94 26.73
N ARG A 81 -27.57 21.64 25.68
CA ARG A 81 -27.86 21.09 24.35
C ARG A 81 -26.96 21.77 23.34
N PHE A 82 -26.40 21.01 22.42
CA PHE A 82 -25.51 21.55 21.40
C PHE A 82 -25.61 20.75 20.10
N GLY A 83 -25.28 21.39 18.99
CA GLY A 83 -25.30 20.75 17.69
C GLY A 83 -24.44 21.50 16.68
N ILE A 84 -24.14 20.84 15.58
CA ILE A 84 -23.47 21.47 14.43
C ILE A 84 -24.53 21.76 13.39
N ILE A 85 -24.86 23.03 13.17
CA ILE A 85 -25.99 23.42 12.32
C ILE A 85 -25.56 23.71 10.87
N ASN A 86 -24.30 24.09 10.66
CA ASN A 86 -23.78 24.37 9.32
C ASN A 86 -22.26 24.18 9.25
N MET A 87 -21.70 24.13 8.06
CA MET A 87 -20.26 24.06 7.82
C MET A 87 -19.89 24.84 6.56
N GLN A 88 -18.73 25.48 6.59
CA GLN A 88 -18.15 26.14 5.44
C GLN A 88 -16.98 25.28 4.95
N THR A 89 -17.05 24.85 3.69
CA THR A 89 -16.08 23.95 3.09
C THR A 89 -15.40 24.59 1.89
N ARG A 90 -14.10 24.33 1.74
CA ARG A 90 -13.33 24.64 0.53
C ARG A 90 -12.85 23.34 -0.09
N GLY A 91 -13.50 22.90 -1.15
CA GLY A 91 -13.30 21.55 -1.69
C GLY A 91 -13.67 20.48 -0.66
N GLN A 92 -12.72 19.59 -0.33
CA GLN A 92 -12.90 18.54 0.68
C GLN A 92 -12.47 18.95 2.10
N ILE A 93 -12.07 20.21 2.29
CA ILE A 93 -11.58 20.70 3.58
C ILE A 93 -12.70 21.50 4.25
N VAL A 94 -13.08 21.13 5.47
CA VAL A 94 -13.94 21.96 6.31
C VAL A 94 -13.09 23.09 6.88
N GLU A 95 -13.43 24.34 6.55
CA GLU A 95 -12.72 25.52 7.04
C GLU A 95 -13.33 26.03 8.35
N ARG A 96 -14.66 26.03 8.44
CA ARG A 96 -15.39 26.49 9.63
C ARG A 96 -16.62 25.63 9.91
N ILE A 97 -16.95 25.49 11.18
CA ILE A 97 -18.12 24.75 11.67
C ILE A 97 -19.01 25.73 12.43
N LYS A 98 -20.30 25.81 12.06
CA LYS A 98 -21.29 26.62 12.79
C LYS A 98 -21.92 25.77 13.88
N VAL A 99 -21.68 26.17 15.12
CA VAL A 99 -22.14 25.48 16.32
C VAL A 99 -23.33 26.23 16.88
N TRP A 100 -24.35 25.48 17.29
CA TRP A 100 -25.47 25.95 18.08
C TRP A 100 -25.35 25.38 19.49
N PHE A 101 -25.52 26.21 20.51
CA PHE A 101 -25.37 25.81 21.91
C PHE A 101 -26.41 26.51 22.79
N THR A 102 -26.97 25.78 23.75
CA THR A 102 -27.81 26.35 24.82
C THR A 102 -27.61 25.59 26.13
N ASP A 103 -27.73 26.30 27.24
CA ASP A 103 -27.83 25.76 28.59
C ASP A 103 -29.28 25.75 29.11
N ASN A 104 -30.26 25.94 28.21
CA ASN A 104 -31.67 26.16 28.53
C ASN A 104 -31.93 27.42 29.38
N GLN A 105 -30.96 28.32 29.51
CA GLN A 105 -31.08 29.59 30.22
C GLN A 105 -30.73 30.74 29.27
N GLY A 106 -31.75 31.47 28.84
CA GLY A 106 -31.60 32.54 27.84
C GLY A 106 -31.50 32.04 26.40
N GLU A 107 -31.26 32.97 25.48
CA GLU A 107 -31.23 32.70 24.04
C GLU A 107 -30.07 31.77 23.67
N PRO A 108 -30.23 30.84 22.71
CA PRO A 108 -29.12 30.01 22.24
C PRO A 108 -27.99 30.82 21.61
N SER A 109 -26.75 30.34 21.74
CA SER A 109 -25.59 30.93 21.11
C SER A 109 -25.28 30.20 19.79
N GLU A 110 -25.04 30.98 18.74
CA GLU A 110 -24.54 30.49 17.46
C GLU A 110 -23.20 31.14 17.11
N PHE A 111 -22.20 30.33 16.77
CA PHE A 111 -20.87 30.85 16.46
C PHE A 111 -20.13 29.91 15.51
N TRP A 112 -19.21 30.49 14.74
CA TRP A 112 -18.31 29.75 13.87
C TRP A 112 -17.01 29.41 14.61
N ILE A 113 -16.53 28.19 14.43
CA ILE A 113 -15.23 27.75 14.92
C ILE A 113 -14.39 27.13 13.81
N GLU A 114 -13.08 27.24 13.93
CA GLU A 114 -12.14 26.46 13.13
C GLU A 114 -12.08 25.03 13.66
N PRO A 115 -12.00 24.01 12.78
CA PRO A 115 -11.80 22.63 13.22
C PRO A 115 -10.54 22.49 14.08
N ASN A 116 -10.66 21.70 15.13
CA ASN A 116 -9.61 21.41 16.12
C ASN A 116 -9.13 22.63 16.93
N ARG A 117 -9.79 23.79 16.82
CA ARG A 117 -9.65 24.88 17.80
C ARG A 117 -10.68 24.76 18.91
N GLU A 118 -10.31 25.29 20.06
CA GLU A 118 -11.18 25.43 21.22
C GLU A 118 -11.89 26.79 21.18
N ALA A 119 -13.18 26.78 21.48
CA ALA A 119 -14.01 27.95 21.66
C ALA A 119 -14.55 27.98 23.08
N VAL A 120 -14.50 29.15 23.71
CA VAL A 120 -15.06 29.37 25.04
C VAL A 120 -16.46 29.94 24.88
N ILE A 121 -17.46 29.24 25.40
CA ILE A 121 -18.86 29.66 25.41
C ILE A 121 -19.18 30.14 26.81
N LYS A 122 -19.45 31.43 26.97
CA LYS A 122 -19.87 32.03 28.24
C LYS A 122 -21.39 32.00 28.33
N ARG A 123 -21.92 31.39 29.39
CA ARG A 123 -23.36 31.26 29.64
C ARG A 123 -23.69 31.56 31.10
N PRO A 124 -24.96 31.84 31.43
CA PRO A 124 -25.39 31.98 32.83
C PRO A 124 -25.04 30.75 33.70
N SER A 125 -25.13 29.54 33.15
CA SER A 125 -24.77 28.30 33.85
C SER A 125 -23.26 28.09 34.07
N GLY A 126 -22.40 28.81 33.34
CA GLY A 126 -20.94 28.74 33.46
C GLY A 126 -20.21 28.90 32.12
N GLU A 127 -18.89 28.70 32.17
CA GLU A 127 -18.05 28.66 30.97
C GLU A 127 -17.89 27.24 30.44
N PHE A 128 -18.09 27.08 29.13
CA PHE A 128 -17.92 25.80 28.44
C PHE A 128 -16.79 25.90 27.42
N LEU A 129 -15.95 24.88 27.38
CA LEU A 129 -14.93 24.72 26.35
C LEU A 129 -15.46 23.75 25.30
N PHE A 130 -15.63 24.23 24.08
CA PHE A 130 -16.10 23.44 22.94
C PHE A 130 -14.98 23.26 21.93
N LYS A 131 -14.79 22.03 21.46
CA LYS A 131 -13.84 21.68 20.41
C LYS A 131 -14.49 20.67 19.48
N ALA A 132 -14.44 20.92 18.18
CA ALA A 132 -14.92 19.96 17.18
C ALA A 132 -13.82 19.64 16.17
N LYS A 133 -13.72 18.37 15.80
CA LYS A 133 -12.81 17.88 14.76
C LYS A 133 -13.62 17.13 13.69
N GLN A 134 -13.30 17.39 12.43
CA GLN A 134 -13.85 16.66 11.30
C GLN A 134 -13.49 15.17 11.40
N LEU A 135 -14.51 14.29 11.34
CA LEU A 135 -14.27 12.86 11.17
C LEU A 135 -14.06 12.58 9.68
N TYR A 136 -13.15 11.68 9.37
CA TYR A 136 -12.87 11.28 8.00
C TYR A 136 -13.02 9.77 7.87
N ALA A 137 -13.51 9.33 6.72
CA ALA A 137 -13.61 7.93 6.37
C ALA A 137 -12.57 7.59 5.30
N THR A 138 -12.02 6.38 5.39
CA THR A 138 -11.11 5.83 4.40
C THR A 138 -11.85 4.81 3.54
N GLY A 139 -11.89 5.02 2.23
CA GLY A 139 -12.38 4.04 1.28
C GLY A 139 -11.32 2.98 1.00
N LEU A 140 -11.70 1.70 1.09
CA LEU A 140 -10.83 0.57 0.75
C LEU A 140 -11.27 -0.03 -0.59
N GLN A 141 -10.34 -0.17 -1.51
CA GLN A 141 -10.54 -0.89 -2.76
C GLN A 141 -9.83 -2.23 -2.69
N VAL A 142 -10.53 -3.29 -3.06
CA VAL A 142 -10.02 -4.66 -3.01
C VAL A 142 -9.88 -5.16 -4.44
N SER A 143 -8.67 -5.59 -4.83
CA SER A 143 -8.43 -6.31 -6.08
C SER A 143 -7.96 -7.73 -5.80
N LYS A 144 -8.24 -8.66 -6.71
CA LYS A 144 -7.76 -10.05 -6.62
C LYS A 144 -7.18 -10.45 -7.98
N ASP A 145 -5.88 -10.65 -8.00
CA ASP A 145 -5.12 -10.91 -9.24
C ASP A 145 -4.40 -12.27 -9.14
N PRO A 146 -5.12 -13.39 -9.31
CA PRO A 146 -4.55 -14.73 -9.12
C PRO A 146 -3.57 -15.14 -10.22
N GLY A 147 -3.51 -14.41 -11.36
CA GLY A 147 -2.64 -14.73 -12.49
C GLY A 147 -1.20 -14.21 -12.39
N VAL A 148 -0.88 -13.39 -11.38
CA VAL A 148 0.44 -12.74 -11.28
C VAL A 148 1.59 -13.75 -11.18
N TRP A 149 1.38 -14.86 -10.46
CA TRP A 149 2.41 -15.91 -10.37
C TRP A 149 2.67 -16.60 -11.71
N LEU A 150 1.63 -16.76 -12.54
CA LEU A 150 1.74 -17.37 -13.87
C LEU A 150 2.52 -16.46 -14.82
N VAL A 151 2.30 -15.14 -14.74
CA VAL A 151 3.07 -14.16 -15.52
C VAL A 151 4.55 -14.19 -15.14
N TYR A 152 4.88 -14.22 -13.83
CA TYR A 152 6.26 -14.36 -13.39
C TYR A 152 6.91 -15.67 -13.83
N LEU A 153 6.16 -16.78 -13.80
CA LEU A 153 6.62 -18.06 -14.32
C LEU A 153 6.95 -17.96 -15.81
N GLY A 154 6.07 -17.34 -16.61
CA GLY A 154 6.30 -17.10 -18.04
C GLY A 154 7.53 -16.24 -18.31
N CYS A 155 7.71 -15.12 -17.59
CA CYS A 155 8.91 -14.29 -17.70
C CYS A 155 10.18 -15.06 -17.33
N ALA A 156 10.17 -15.85 -16.27
CA ALA A 156 11.32 -16.66 -15.86
C ALA A 156 11.67 -17.71 -16.93
N LEU A 157 10.66 -18.40 -17.47
CA LEU A 157 10.84 -19.41 -18.52
C LEU A 157 11.39 -18.78 -19.81
N MET A 158 10.93 -17.57 -20.15
CA MET A 158 11.47 -16.79 -21.27
C MET A 158 12.95 -16.43 -21.07
N LEU A 159 13.34 -15.96 -19.88
CA LEU A 159 14.74 -15.67 -19.54
C LEU A 159 15.62 -16.91 -19.64
N VAL A 160 15.13 -18.06 -19.15
CA VAL A 160 15.83 -19.35 -19.24
C VAL A 160 15.96 -19.79 -20.70
N GLY A 161 14.88 -19.74 -21.49
CA GLY A 161 14.91 -20.11 -22.91
C GLY A 161 15.88 -19.24 -23.71
N LEU A 162 15.89 -17.93 -23.45
CA LEU A 162 16.84 -17.00 -24.06
C LEU A 162 18.28 -17.36 -23.68
N THR A 163 18.52 -17.69 -22.41
CA THR A 163 19.84 -18.12 -21.93
C THR A 163 20.27 -19.41 -22.66
N VAL A 164 19.41 -20.43 -22.73
CA VAL A 164 19.72 -21.66 -23.45
C VAL A 164 20.02 -21.39 -24.93
N ALA A 165 19.23 -20.56 -25.61
CA ALA A 165 19.44 -20.23 -27.01
C ALA A 165 20.76 -19.45 -27.27
N PHE A 166 21.20 -18.61 -26.33
CA PHE A 166 22.46 -17.90 -26.46
C PHE A 166 23.68 -18.77 -26.14
N PHE A 167 23.57 -19.63 -25.12
CA PHE A 167 24.72 -20.40 -24.61
C PHE A 167 24.86 -21.80 -25.22
N MET A 168 23.80 -22.38 -25.78
CA MET A 168 23.86 -23.67 -26.46
C MET A 168 24.39 -23.48 -27.90
N SER A 169 25.72 -23.47 -28.02
CA SER A 169 26.43 -23.44 -29.29
C SER A 169 26.52 -24.85 -29.87
N HIS A 170 25.92 -25.08 -31.05
CA HIS A 170 26.12 -26.34 -31.77
C HIS A 170 27.58 -26.48 -32.21
N ARG A 171 28.21 -27.56 -31.73
CA ARG A 171 29.57 -27.99 -32.10
C ARG A 171 29.45 -29.24 -32.97
N LYS A 172 30.09 -29.23 -34.14
CA LYS A 172 30.20 -30.41 -35.01
C LYS A 172 31.66 -30.83 -35.07
N ILE A 173 31.92 -32.11 -34.91
CA ILE A 173 33.25 -32.72 -35.04
C ILE A 173 33.13 -33.82 -36.09
N TRP A 174 34.05 -33.83 -37.03
CA TRP A 174 34.21 -34.84 -38.06
C TRP A 174 35.55 -35.53 -37.89
N ALA A 175 35.58 -36.83 -38.11
CA ALA A 175 36.80 -37.62 -38.18
C ALA A 175 36.80 -38.36 -39.52
N PHE A 176 37.85 -38.16 -40.30
CA PHE A 176 38.07 -38.83 -41.57
C PHE A 176 39.27 -39.76 -41.44
N VAL A 177 39.06 -41.05 -41.66
CA VAL A 177 40.13 -42.06 -41.59
C VAL A 177 40.50 -42.43 -43.01
N SER A 178 41.77 -42.28 -43.37
CA SER A 178 42.30 -42.67 -44.67
C SER A 178 43.61 -43.43 -44.50
N GLU A 179 43.75 -44.53 -45.23
CA GLU A 179 44.99 -45.30 -45.27
C GLU A 179 45.80 -44.88 -46.50
N LYS A 180 47.05 -44.46 -46.29
CA LYS A 180 48.02 -44.19 -47.35
C LYS A 180 49.32 -44.93 -47.03
N GLU A 181 49.82 -45.69 -47.99
CA GLU A 181 51.11 -46.40 -47.92
C GLU A 181 51.28 -47.27 -46.66
N GLY A 182 50.21 -47.96 -46.24
CA GLY A 182 50.22 -48.85 -45.07
C GLY A 182 50.20 -48.13 -43.72
N GLN A 183 50.06 -46.80 -43.70
CA GLN A 183 49.83 -46.00 -42.49
C GLN A 183 48.38 -45.49 -42.43
N ILE A 184 47.72 -45.78 -41.32
CA ILE A 184 46.37 -45.27 -41.02
C ILE A 184 46.52 -43.82 -40.57
N THR A 185 46.00 -42.88 -41.37
CA THR A 185 45.96 -41.46 -41.03
C THR A 185 44.54 -41.07 -40.63
N VAL A 186 44.38 -40.49 -39.44
CA VAL A 186 43.09 -39.97 -38.96
C VAL A 186 43.13 -38.43 -38.96
N LEU A 187 42.29 -37.81 -39.78
CA LEU A 187 42.10 -36.37 -39.84
C LEU A 187 40.87 -35.98 -39.02
N PHE A 188 41.07 -35.16 -37.98
CA PHE A 188 39.97 -34.57 -37.21
C PHE A 188 39.71 -33.13 -37.65
N ALA A 189 38.46 -32.78 -37.91
CA ALA A 189 38.02 -31.42 -38.23
C ALA A 189 36.83 -31.03 -37.34
N GLY A 190 36.77 -29.77 -36.89
CA GLY A 190 35.71 -29.29 -36.02
C GLY A 190 35.18 -27.93 -36.47
N SER A 191 33.87 -27.72 -36.34
CA SER A 191 33.25 -26.41 -36.55
C SER A 191 32.28 -26.10 -35.42
N ALA A 192 32.40 -24.88 -34.88
CA ALA A 192 31.51 -24.36 -33.84
C ALA A 192 30.84 -23.08 -34.34
N ASN A 193 29.51 -23.01 -34.18
CA ASN A 193 28.71 -21.89 -34.67
C ASN A 193 28.91 -20.61 -33.81
N LYS A 194 29.17 -20.76 -32.51
CA LYS A 194 29.50 -19.67 -31.56
C LYS A 194 30.65 -20.07 -30.62
N ASN A 195 31.39 -19.08 -30.10
CA ASN A 195 32.54 -19.25 -29.20
C ASN A 195 33.67 -20.13 -29.78
N LYS A 196 34.21 -19.71 -30.94
CA LYS A 196 35.29 -20.43 -31.67
C LYS A 196 36.55 -20.62 -30.81
N LEU A 197 36.97 -19.58 -30.09
CA LEU A 197 38.16 -19.59 -29.22
C LEU A 197 38.05 -20.62 -28.08
N GLY A 198 36.89 -20.74 -27.43
CA GLY A 198 36.66 -21.76 -26.40
C GLY A 198 36.62 -23.17 -26.98
N PHE A 199 36.01 -23.33 -28.17
CA PHE A 199 36.00 -24.61 -28.86
C PHE A 199 37.39 -25.06 -29.27
N GLU A 200 38.22 -24.18 -29.82
CA GLU A 200 39.59 -24.48 -30.23
C GLU A 200 40.42 -25.02 -29.08
N LYS A 201 40.41 -24.36 -27.91
CA LYS A 201 41.10 -24.85 -26.70
C LYS A 201 40.63 -26.24 -26.28
N THR A 202 39.31 -26.47 -26.30
CA THR A 202 38.73 -27.76 -25.91
C THR A 202 39.05 -28.86 -26.94
N PHE A 203 39.07 -28.50 -28.22
CA PHE A 203 39.34 -29.40 -29.33
C PHE A 203 40.80 -29.82 -29.36
N THR A 204 41.74 -28.89 -29.20
CA THR A 204 43.18 -29.21 -29.10
C THR A 204 43.46 -30.14 -27.91
N ALA A 205 42.90 -29.83 -26.74
CA ALA A 205 43.03 -30.70 -25.57
C ALA A 205 42.46 -32.11 -25.78
N PHE A 206 41.36 -32.22 -26.55
CA PHE A 206 40.77 -33.51 -26.93
C PHE A 206 41.68 -34.29 -27.89
N ILE A 207 42.24 -33.63 -28.91
CA ILE A 207 43.18 -34.25 -29.85
C ILE A 207 44.46 -34.70 -29.15
N ASP A 208 45.01 -33.89 -28.25
CA ASP A 208 46.21 -34.25 -27.49
C ASP A 208 45.96 -35.48 -26.60
N LYS A 209 44.78 -35.58 -26.00
CA LYS A 209 44.39 -36.77 -25.23
C LYS A 209 44.29 -38.00 -26.14
N ILE A 210 43.70 -37.90 -27.33
CA ILE A 210 43.61 -39.03 -28.28
C ILE A 210 44.99 -39.46 -28.77
N LYS A 211 45.88 -38.52 -29.10
CA LYS A 211 47.27 -38.83 -29.47
C LYS A 211 48.00 -39.57 -28.36
N GLY A 212 47.78 -39.18 -27.09
CA GLY A 212 48.34 -39.87 -25.93
C GLY A 212 47.81 -41.29 -25.69
N PHE A 213 46.66 -41.66 -26.27
CA PHE A 213 46.13 -43.03 -26.25
C PHE A 213 46.60 -43.88 -27.45
N ALA A 214 47.18 -43.25 -28.48
CA ALA A 214 47.60 -43.90 -29.72
C ALA A 214 49.13 -44.11 -29.83
N SER A 215 49.90 -43.72 -28.81
CA SER A 215 51.30 -44.12 -28.59
C SER A 215 51.36 -45.32 -27.65
#